data_AF-A0A383ER46-F1
#
_entry.id   AF-A0A383ER46-F1
#
_cell.length_a   1.000
_cell.length_b   1.000
_cell.length_c   1.000
_cell.angle_alpha   90.00
_cell.angle_beta   90.00
_cell.angle_gamma   90.00
#
_symmetry.space_group_name_H-M   'P 1'
#
loop_
_entity.id
_entity.type
_entity.pdbx_description
1 polymer ?
#
loop_
_entity_poly.entity_id
_entity_poly.type
_entity_poly.pdbx_seq_one_letter_code
_entity_poly.pdbx_strand_id
1 'polypeptide(L)'
;MEKLFKEPEGVIYNGGAILYAISGYTIGFFGLFNTNIIINILSSLLLGHAMIIAAYLIHESGHNLVFKKIRLNKFLGRFLSWICGSSYGTFEDIQHKHFRHHVDVDDVVWFDYEAFFEKNPKVFKLTKTLEWFYIPAHEFIMHFIMMFSSFIIPQRRN
;
A
#
# COMPACT_ATOMS: atom_id res chain seq x y z
N MET A 1 -25.61 -23.39 2.31
CA MET A 1 -24.55 -22.67 1.57
C MET A 1 -23.58 -22.08 2.58
N GLU A 2 -22.28 -22.25 2.38
CA GLU A 2 -21.28 -21.66 3.27
C GLU A 2 -21.19 -20.14 3.03
N LYS A 3 -21.20 -19.33 4.10
CA LYS A 3 -21.04 -17.86 3.99
C LYS A 3 -19.67 -17.52 3.38
N LEU A 4 -19.66 -16.67 2.36
CA LEU A 4 -18.44 -16.23 1.65
C LEU A 4 -17.64 -15.22 2.48
N PHE A 5 -18.31 -14.16 2.93
CA PHE A 5 -17.73 -13.12 3.78
C PHE A 5 -17.59 -13.61 5.23
N LYS A 6 -16.68 -12.99 5.97
CA LYS A 6 -16.43 -13.31 7.38
C LYS A 6 -17.70 -13.07 8.20
N GLU A 7 -18.28 -11.88 8.03
CA GLU A 7 -19.55 -11.48 8.63
C GLU A 7 -20.67 -11.39 7.57
N PRO A 8 -21.94 -11.63 7.94
CA PRO A 8 -23.09 -11.58 7.02
C PRO A 8 -23.22 -10.23 6.30
N GLU A 9 -23.08 -9.14 7.04
CA GLU A 9 -23.16 -7.77 6.53
C GLU A 9 -21.96 -7.39 5.65
N GLY A 10 -20.89 -8.20 5.68
CA GLY A 10 -19.69 -8.01 4.87
C GLY A 10 -19.98 -8.01 3.36
N VAL A 11 -21.06 -8.68 2.91
CA VAL A 11 -21.50 -8.61 1.51
C VAL A 11 -21.78 -7.17 1.09
N ILE A 12 -22.38 -6.38 1.98
CA ILE A 12 -22.74 -4.99 1.70
C ILE A 12 -21.52 -4.09 1.90
N TYR A 13 -20.89 -4.14 3.07
CA TYR A 13 -19.83 -3.20 3.42
C TYR A 13 -18.51 -3.50 2.71
N ASN A 14 -18.00 -4.73 2.85
CA ASN A 14 -16.75 -5.11 2.19
C ASN A 14 -16.96 -5.27 0.67
N GLY A 15 -18.09 -5.83 0.24
CA GLY A 15 -18.44 -5.92 -1.18
C GLY A 15 -18.57 -4.53 -1.82
N GLY A 16 -19.22 -3.58 -1.15
CA GLY A 16 -19.33 -2.19 -1.58
C GLY A 16 -17.97 -1.49 -1.64
N ALA A 17 -17.12 -1.67 -0.63
CA ALA A 17 -15.76 -1.14 -0.63
C ALA A 17 -14.90 -1.71 -1.76
N ILE A 18 -14.98 -3.01 -2.04
CA ILE A 18 -14.28 -3.67 -3.15
C ILE A 18 -14.77 -3.11 -4.49
N LEU A 19 -16.09 -3.01 -4.67
CA LEU A 19 -16.68 -2.46 -5.89
C LEU A 19 -16.27 -1.00 -6.10
N TYR A 20 -16.30 -0.19 -5.04
CA TYR A 20 -15.88 1.20 -5.06
C TYR A 20 -14.40 1.35 -5.42
N ALA A 21 -13.52 0.57 -4.79
CA ALA A 21 -12.09 0.61 -5.05
C ALA A 21 -11.78 0.24 -6.52
N ILE A 22 -12.37 -0.83 -7.04
CA ILE A 22 -12.13 -1.28 -8.42
C ILE A 22 -12.70 -0.27 -9.42
N SER A 23 -13.97 0.11 -9.29
CA SER A 23 -14.62 1.03 -10.23
C SER A 23 -14.02 2.44 -10.16
N GLY A 24 -13.76 2.96 -8.97
CA GLY A 24 -13.13 4.26 -8.75
C GLY A 24 -11.71 4.31 -9.31
N TYR A 25 -10.92 3.23 -9.13
CA TYR A 25 -9.60 3.13 -9.75
C TYR A 25 -9.71 3.15 -11.28
N THR A 26 -10.58 2.32 -11.87
CA THR A 26 -10.73 2.25 -13.33
C THR A 26 -11.20 3.58 -13.92
N ILE A 27 -12.26 4.19 -13.36
CA ILE A 27 -12.81 5.48 -13.84
C ILE A 27 -11.80 6.60 -13.64
N GLY A 28 -11.18 6.67 -12.46
CA GLY A 28 -10.14 7.64 -12.15
C GLY A 28 -8.97 7.53 -13.13
N PHE A 29 -8.43 6.33 -13.31
CA PHE A 29 -7.31 6.07 -14.21
C PHE A 29 -7.61 6.49 -15.66
N PHE A 30 -8.75 6.10 -16.22
CA PHE A 30 -9.11 6.51 -17.59
C PHE A 30 -9.33 8.02 -17.72
N GLY A 31 -9.92 8.67 -16.72
CA GLY A 31 -10.17 10.11 -16.77
C GLY A 31 -8.90 10.96 -16.67
N LEU A 32 -7.77 10.42 -16.17
CA LEU A 32 -6.46 11.08 -16.24
C LEU A 32 -5.97 11.32 -17.68
N PHE A 33 -6.49 10.59 -18.66
CA PHE A 33 -6.12 10.77 -20.07
C PHE A 33 -7.06 11.73 -20.81
N ASN A 34 -8.02 12.34 -20.11
CA ASN A 34 -8.90 13.35 -20.69
C ASN A 34 -8.16 14.70 -20.84
N THR A 35 -8.43 15.41 -21.93
CA THR A 35 -7.84 16.73 -22.20
C THR A 35 -8.40 17.84 -21.29
N ASN A 36 -9.56 17.64 -20.69
CA ASN A 36 -10.16 18.59 -19.77
C ASN A 36 -9.51 18.51 -18.39
N ILE A 37 -8.91 19.62 -17.95
CA ILE A 37 -8.22 19.71 -16.66
C ILE A 37 -9.12 19.44 -15.45
N ILE A 38 -10.40 19.82 -15.52
CA ILE A 38 -11.36 19.58 -14.42
C ILE A 38 -11.60 18.08 -14.27
N ILE A 39 -11.80 17.37 -15.38
CA ILE A 39 -11.94 15.91 -15.38
C ILE A 39 -10.67 15.29 -14.82
N ASN A 40 -9.49 15.77 -15.23
CA ASN A 40 -8.21 15.28 -14.75
C ASN A 40 -8.06 15.41 -13.22
N ILE A 41 -8.44 16.56 -12.66
CA ILE A 41 -8.39 16.82 -11.22
C ILE A 41 -9.36 15.90 -10.47
N LEU A 42 -10.62 15.83 -10.91
CA LEU A 42 -11.63 14.97 -10.28
C LEU A 42 -11.25 13.49 -10.36
N SER A 43 -10.70 13.06 -11.50
CA SER A 43 -10.17 11.72 -11.71
C SER A 43 -8.98 11.41 -10.83
N SER A 44 -8.07 12.38 -10.62
CA SER A 44 -6.94 12.25 -9.69
C SER A 44 -7.43 12.03 -8.26
N LEU A 45 -8.41 12.82 -7.81
CA LEU A 45 -8.99 12.69 -6.47
C LEU A 45 -9.73 11.36 -6.30
N LEU A 46 -10.53 10.95 -7.29
CA LEU A 46 -11.24 9.68 -7.28
C LEU A 46 -10.27 8.49 -7.26
N LEU A 47 -9.24 8.53 -8.10
CA LEU A 47 -8.22 7.50 -8.18
C LEU A 47 -7.48 7.36 -6.84
N GLY A 48 -7.02 8.47 -6.27
CA GLY A 48 -6.35 8.48 -4.97
C GLY A 48 -7.23 7.93 -3.86
N HIS A 49 -8.50 8.34 -3.80
CA HIS A 49 -9.43 7.84 -2.79
C HIS A 49 -9.73 6.34 -2.98
N ALA A 50 -9.91 5.87 -4.21
CA ALA A 50 -10.10 4.45 -4.51
C ALA A 50 -8.90 3.60 -4.06
N MET A 51 -7.67 4.10 -4.27
CA MET A 51 -6.44 3.44 -3.80
C MET A 51 -6.33 3.44 -2.27
N ILE A 52 -6.77 4.49 -1.57
CA ILE A 52 -6.84 4.50 -0.11
C ILE A 52 -7.80 3.42 0.40
N ILE A 53 -8.99 3.31 -0.18
CA ILE A 53 -9.95 2.24 0.18
C ILE A 53 -9.37 0.85 -0.14
N ALA A 54 -8.68 0.69 -1.27
CA ALA A 54 -7.96 -0.54 -1.59
C ALA A 54 -6.88 -0.86 -0.54
N ALA A 55 -6.12 0.12 -0.05
CA ALA A 55 -5.13 -0.07 1.00
C ALA A 55 -5.76 -0.54 2.33
N TYR A 56 -6.90 0.02 2.73
CA TYR A 56 -7.66 -0.50 3.87
C TYR A 56 -8.12 -1.95 3.65
N LEU A 57 -8.58 -2.30 2.46
CA LEU A 57 -8.96 -3.68 2.13
C LEU A 57 -7.76 -4.65 2.13
N ILE A 58 -6.56 -4.19 1.75
CA ILE A 58 -5.32 -4.96 1.92
C ILE A 58 -5.06 -5.22 3.40
N HIS A 59 -5.18 -4.19 4.25
CA HIS A 59 -5.02 -4.31 5.70
C HIS A 59 -5.99 -5.33 6.31
N GLU A 60 -7.29 -5.20 6.02
CA GLU A 60 -8.31 -6.13 6.52
C GLU A 60 -8.13 -7.56 5.97
N SER A 61 -7.66 -7.69 4.73
CA SER A 61 -7.28 -8.97 4.15
C SER A 61 -6.07 -9.57 4.88
N GLY A 62 -5.12 -8.73 5.30
CA GLY A 62 -3.98 -9.08 6.15
C GLY A 62 -4.44 -9.68 7.48
N HIS A 63 -5.51 -9.13 8.07
CA HIS A 63 -6.12 -9.68 9.28
C HIS A 63 -7.05 -10.88 9.04
N ASN A 64 -7.25 -11.28 7.78
CA ASN A 64 -8.22 -12.32 7.37
C ASN A 64 -9.67 -12.01 7.78
N LEU A 65 -10.05 -10.73 7.73
CA LEU A 65 -11.36 -10.24 8.19
C LEU A 65 -12.36 -9.98 7.06
N VAL A 66 -11.95 -10.00 5.78
CA VAL A 66 -12.87 -9.77 4.66
C VAL A 66 -13.68 -11.04 4.36
N PHE A 67 -13.00 -12.14 4.05
CA PHE A 67 -13.61 -13.42 3.71
C PHE A 67 -13.44 -14.47 4.80
N LYS A 68 -14.37 -15.43 4.85
CA LYS A 68 -14.24 -16.59 5.76
C LYS A 68 -13.05 -17.48 5.40
N LYS A 69 -12.77 -17.64 4.10
CA LYS A 69 -11.66 -18.47 3.60
C LYS A 69 -10.39 -17.62 3.46
N ILE A 70 -9.34 -17.98 4.20
CA ILE A 70 -8.01 -17.32 4.17
C ILE A 70 -7.48 -17.17 2.73
N ARG A 71 -7.65 -18.19 1.88
CA ARG A 71 -7.20 -18.13 0.48
C ARG A 71 -7.79 -16.96 -0.32
N LEU A 72 -9.02 -16.55 -0.01
CA LEU A 72 -9.69 -15.44 -0.70
C LEU A 72 -9.18 -14.09 -0.20
N ASN A 73 -8.86 -13.96 1.09
CA ASN A 73 -8.20 -12.76 1.63
C ASN A 73 -6.81 -12.60 1.00
N LYS A 74 -6.01 -13.67 0.91
CA LYS A 74 -4.70 -13.63 0.23
C LYS A 74 -4.82 -13.23 -1.24
N PHE A 75 -5.79 -13.80 -1.96
CA PHE A 75 -6.04 -13.45 -3.36
C PHE A 75 -6.41 -11.97 -3.50
N LEU A 76 -7.37 -11.48 -2.73
CA LEU A 76 -7.80 -10.08 -2.76
C LEU A 76 -6.64 -9.15 -2.39
N GLY A 77 -5.92 -9.45 -1.31
CA GLY A 77 -4.76 -8.69 -0.85
C GLY A 77 -3.69 -8.55 -1.93
N ARG A 78 -3.28 -9.67 -2.57
CA ARG A 78 -2.32 -9.65 -3.69
C ARG A 78 -2.80 -8.81 -4.87
N PHE A 79 -4.07 -8.97 -5.25
CA PHE A 79 -4.65 -8.22 -6.36
C PHE A 79 -4.68 -6.71 -6.07
N LEU A 80 -5.15 -6.32 -4.89
CA LEU A 80 -5.22 -4.91 -4.49
C LEU A 80 -3.83 -4.30 -4.26
N SER A 81 -2.86 -5.08 -3.79
CA SER A 81 -1.45 -4.65 -3.69
C SER A 81 -0.89 -4.22 -5.04
N TRP A 82 -1.25 -4.90 -6.13
CA TRP A 82 -0.88 -4.46 -7.47
C TRP A 82 -1.55 -3.13 -7.85
N ILE A 83 -2.85 -3.00 -7.58
CA ILE A 83 -3.61 -1.74 -7.81
C ILE A 83 -2.97 -0.56 -7.06
N CYS A 84 -2.54 -0.77 -5.82
CA CYS A 84 -1.90 0.25 -4.99
C CYS A 84 -0.42 0.49 -5.34
N GLY A 85 0.14 -0.20 -6.34
CA GLY A 85 1.55 -0.06 -6.72
C GLY A 85 2.54 -0.68 -5.72
N SER A 86 2.08 -1.46 -4.73
CA SER A 86 2.94 -2.11 -3.75
C SER A 86 3.59 -3.40 -4.26
N SER A 87 3.94 -3.44 -5.55
CA SER A 87 4.42 -4.65 -6.26
C SER A 87 5.89 -4.99 -6.00
N TYR A 88 6.59 -4.20 -5.17
CA TYR A 88 7.99 -4.45 -4.79
C TYR A 88 8.14 -5.54 -3.71
N GLY A 89 7.05 -5.99 -3.09
CA GLY A 89 7.03 -7.07 -2.12
C GLY A 89 5.80 -7.94 -2.27
N THR A 90 5.86 -9.15 -1.72
CA THR A 90 4.68 -10.03 -1.71
C THR A 90 3.67 -9.54 -0.69
N PHE A 91 2.38 -9.80 -0.93
CA PHE A 91 1.33 -9.53 0.07
C PHE A 91 1.62 -10.27 1.38
N GLU A 92 2.16 -11.49 1.30
CA GLU A 92 2.56 -12.28 2.47
C GLU A 92 3.66 -11.60 3.30
N ASP A 93 4.66 -11.00 2.65
CA ASP A 93 5.70 -10.25 3.36
C ASP A 93 5.13 -9.01 4.05
N ILE A 94 4.22 -8.31 3.36
CA ILE A 94 3.51 -7.14 3.91
C ILE A 94 2.69 -7.58 5.12
N GLN A 95 1.88 -8.64 4.98
CA GLN A 95 1.06 -9.22 6.05
C GLN A 95 1.92 -9.65 7.23
N HIS A 96 3.05 -10.33 6.97
CA HIS A 96 3.94 -10.81 8.03
C HIS A 96 4.55 -9.64 8.82
N LYS A 97 5.07 -8.61 8.13
CA LYS A 97 5.60 -7.40 8.78
C LYS A 97 4.52 -6.68 9.58
N HIS A 98 3.32 -6.55 9.01
CA HIS A 98 2.19 -5.92 9.66
C HIS A 98 1.81 -6.63 10.97
N PHE A 99 1.79 -7.97 10.97
CA PHE A 99 1.56 -8.72 12.20
C PHE A 99 2.67 -8.54 13.23
N ARG A 100 3.94 -8.50 12.82
CA ARG A 100 5.06 -8.24 13.74
C ARG A 100 4.95 -6.87 14.42
N HIS A 101 4.53 -5.85 13.68
CA HIS A 101 4.23 -4.55 14.26
C HIS A 101 3.17 -4.65 15.37
N HIS A 102 2.08 -5.41 15.16
CA HIS A 102 1.01 -5.53 16.15
C HIS A 102 1.26 -6.53 17.29
N VAL A 103 1.99 -7.61 17.02
CA VAL A 103 2.19 -8.74 17.94
C VAL A 103 3.49 -8.58 18.72
N ASP A 104 4.58 -8.25 18.03
CA ASP A 104 5.91 -8.13 18.62
C ASP A 104 6.23 -6.68 19.01
N VAL A 105 5.37 -5.71 18.64
CA VAL A 105 5.57 -4.26 18.84
C VAL A 105 6.89 -3.80 18.19
N ASP A 106 7.16 -4.36 17.01
CA ASP A 106 8.47 -4.29 16.38
C ASP A 106 8.38 -3.72 14.96
N ASP A 107 8.84 -2.48 14.79
CA ASP A 107 8.87 -1.74 13.52
C ASP A 107 10.15 -2.04 12.74
N VAL A 108 10.29 -3.29 12.30
CA VAL A 108 11.54 -3.72 11.64
C VAL A 108 11.58 -3.30 10.18
N VAL A 109 12.30 -2.22 10.00
CA VAL A 109 12.85 -1.81 8.72
C VAL A 109 14.13 -2.57 8.45
N TRP A 110 14.26 -3.07 7.22
CA TRP A 110 15.49 -3.76 6.80
C TRP A 110 16.66 -2.78 6.65
N PHE A 111 16.35 -1.52 6.34
CA PHE A 111 17.31 -0.46 6.16
C PHE A 111 17.41 0.37 7.44
N ASP A 112 18.58 0.34 8.07
CA ASP A 112 18.92 1.20 9.21
C ASP A 112 19.16 2.64 8.73
N TYR A 113 18.07 3.40 8.66
CA TYR A 113 18.09 4.78 8.20
C TYR A 113 18.79 5.72 9.19
N GLU A 114 18.80 5.38 10.48
CA GLU A 114 19.49 6.16 11.52
C GLU A 114 21.00 6.11 11.29
N ALA A 115 21.57 4.91 11.22
CA ALA A 115 22.99 4.73 10.93
C ALA A 115 23.39 5.30 9.56
N PHE A 116 22.49 5.26 8.57
CA PHE A 116 22.72 5.92 7.28
C PHE A 116 22.84 7.43 7.44
N PHE A 117 21.92 8.09 8.15
CA PHE A 117 21.96 9.53 8.33
C PHE A 117 23.12 10.01 9.21
N GLU A 118 23.47 9.25 10.26
CA GLU A 118 24.65 9.53 11.08
C GLU A 118 25.93 9.54 10.25
N LYS A 119 26.08 8.57 9.34
CA LYS A 119 27.23 8.48 8.43
C LYS A 119 27.19 9.51 7.29
N ASN A 120 26.02 10.08 6.99
CA ASN A 120 25.80 10.99 5.86
C ASN A 120 25.15 12.32 6.30
N PRO A 121 25.83 13.15 7.13
CA PRO A 121 25.23 14.33 7.75
C PRO A 121 24.77 15.41 6.75
N LYS A 122 25.39 15.48 5.56
CA LYS A 122 24.94 16.37 4.47
C LYS A 122 23.58 15.94 3.91
N VAL A 123 23.39 14.63 3.71
CA VAL A 123 22.11 14.07 3.26
C VAL A 123 21.05 14.31 4.32
N PHE A 124 21.36 14.02 5.58
CA PHE A 124 20.44 14.26 6.70
C PHE A 124 19.99 15.72 6.78
N LYS A 125 20.93 16.67 6.69
CA LYS A 125 20.61 18.11 6.70
C LYS A 125 19.72 18.50 5.51
N LEU A 126 20.00 17.98 4.31
CA LEU A 126 19.18 18.22 3.13
C LEU A 126 17.78 17.66 3.32
N THR A 127 17.65 16.40 3.77
CA THR A 127 16.36 15.76 4.06
C THR A 127 15.55 16.61 5.03
N LYS A 128 16.11 17.03 6.17
CA LYS A 128 15.42 17.90 7.13
C LYS A 128 14.99 19.25 6.53
N THR A 129 15.81 19.82 5.67
CA THR A 129 15.49 21.10 5.01
C THR A 129 14.31 20.93 4.06
N LEU A 130 14.29 19.85 3.27
CA LEU A 130 13.20 19.54 2.36
C LEU A 130 11.90 19.20 3.11
N GLU A 131 11.98 18.42 4.18
CA GLU A 131 10.84 18.13 5.06
C GLU A 131 10.25 19.41 5.66
N TRP A 132 11.10 20.39 6.02
CA TRP A 132 10.65 21.70 6.48
C TRP A 132 9.88 22.48 5.41
N PHE A 133 10.18 22.25 4.12
CA PHE A 133 9.41 22.77 2.98
C PHE A 133 8.21 21.89 2.58
N TYR A 134 7.80 20.94 3.42
CA TYR A 134 6.73 19.97 3.13
C TYR A 134 7.00 19.09 1.89
N ILE A 135 8.28 18.92 1.53
CA ILE A 135 8.69 17.95 0.53
C ILE A 135 9.05 16.67 1.28
N PRO A 136 8.35 15.54 1.06
CA PRO A 136 8.51 14.31 1.84
C PRO A 136 9.80 13.55 1.43
N ALA A 137 10.96 14.15 1.66
CA ALA A 137 12.25 13.66 1.22
C ALA A 137 12.66 12.35 1.90
N HIS A 138 12.30 12.15 3.17
CA HIS A 138 12.57 10.91 3.88
C HIS A 138 11.76 9.76 3.28
N GLU A 139 10.48 9.99 2.99
CA GLU A 139 9.63 9.01 2.29
C GLU A 139 10.21 8.65 0.93
N PHE A 140 10.66 9.63 0.14
CA PHE A 140 11.29 9.34 -1.16
C PHE A 140 12.56 8.48 -1.03
N ILE A 141 13.39 8.71 -0.01
CA ILE A 141 14.57 7.88 0.26
C ILE A 141 14.15 6.44 0.62
N MET A 142 13.21 6.28 1.56
CA MET A 142 12.76 4.97 2.00
C MET A 142 12.05 4.21 0.88
N HIS A 143 11.21 4.89 0.10
CA HIS A 143 10.50 4.33 -1.05
C HIS A 143 11.47 3.92 -2.16
N PHE A 144 12.49 4.74 -2.45
CA PHE A 144 13.54 4.40 -3.40
C PHE A 144 14.28 3.12 -2.98
N ILE A 145 14.68 3.01 -1.72
CA ILE A 145 15.33 1.80 -1.20
C ILE A 145 14.40 0.58 -1.32
N MET A 146 13.11 0.74 -1.02
CA MET A 146 12.12 -0.32 -1.16
C MET A 146 12.00 -0.81 -2.61
N MET A 147 11.95 0.11 -3.58
CA MET A 147 11.90 -0.19 -5.02
C MET A 147 13.07 -1.06 -5.47
N PHE A 148 14.28 -0.82 -4.95
CA PHE A 148 15.47 -1.59 -5.31
C PHE A 148 15.69 -2.84 -4.44
N SER A 149 15.02 -2.95 -3.30
CA SER A 149 15.25 -4.02 -2.33
C SER A 149 15.04 -5.42 -2.93
N SER A 150 14.07 -5.59 -3.82
CA SER A 150 13.77 -6.85 -4.50
C SER A 150 14.89 -7.29 -5.46
N PHE A 151 15.68 -6.34 -5.96
CA PHE A 151 16.82 -6.60 -6.85
C PHE A 151 18.14 -6.79 -6.10
N ILE A 152 18.31 -6.06 -5.00
CA ILE A 152 19.54 -6.05 -4.20
C ILE A 152 19.58 -7.25 -3.24
N ILE A 153 18.48 -7.56 -2.55
CA ILE A 153 18.43 -8.58 -1.50
C ILE A 153 18.24 -9.95 -2.14
N PRO A 154 19.23 -10.87 -2.08
CA PRO A 154 19.13 -12.17 -2.73
C PRO A 154 17.91 -12.99 -2.29
N GLN A 155 17.54 -12.88 -1.01
CA GLN A 155 16.40 -13.58 -0.41
C GLN A 155 15.03 -13.10 -0.93
N ARG A 156 14.97 -11.95 -1.63
CA ARG A 156 13.73 -11.39 -2.21
C ARG A 156 13.61 -11.56 -3.72
N ARG A 157 14.57 -12.25 -4.36
CA ARG A 157 14.61 -12.40 -5.82
C ARG A 157 13.62 -13.46 -6.38
N ASN A 158 13.09 -14.33 -5.52
CA ASN A 158 12.23 -15.46 -5.90
C ASN A 158 10.93 -15.46 -5.10
#